data_AF-A0A9J7MHX2-F1
#
_entry.id   AF-A0A9J7MHX2-F1
#
_cell.length_a   1.000
_cell.length_b   1.000
_cell.length_c   1.000
_cell.angle_alpha   90.00
_cell.angle_beta   90.00
_cell.angle_gamma   90.00
#
_symmetry.space_group_name_H-M   'P 1'
#
loop_
_entity.id
_entity.type
_entity.pdbx_description
1 polymer ?
#
loop_
_entity_poly.entity_id
_entity_poly.type
_entity_poly.pdbx_seq_one_letter_code
_entity_poly.pdbx_strand_id
1 'polypeptide(L)'
;MDTEEKERKQLEKETKKGKTLWNNHKWNRHVEVDNNPCLEESKSSLQCIEEHYSKRELCNSHFEAYKTCKKYWHAVMRERIRRGIKPPMPTHDEREKMKKELGISFVVS
;
A
#
# COMPACT_ATOMS: atom_id res chain seq x y z
N MET A 1 -39.60 -7.06 31.12
CA MET A 1 -39.44 -6.27 29.88
C MET A 1 -37.95 -6.06 29.54
N ASP A 2 -37.06 -6.94 30.03
CA ASP A 2 -35.62 -6.68 30.07
C ASP A 2 -34.81 -7.53 29.09
N THR A 3 -35.45 -8.50 28.45
CA THR A 3 -34.85 -9.41 27.45
C THR A 3 -34.75 -8.73 26.08
N GLU A 4 -35.83 -8.09 25.63
CA GLU A 4 -35.89 -7.41 24.33
C GLU A 4 -34.91 -6.21 24.25
N GLU A 5 -34.70 -5.50 25.37
CA GLU A 5 -33.72 -4.42 25.41
C GLU A 5 -32.27 -4.95 25.36
N LYS A 6 -32.01 -6.11 25.97
CA LYS A 6 -30.70 -6.78 25.90
C LYS A 6 -30.42 -7.29 24.48
N GLU A 7 -31.42 -7.86 23.82
CA GLU A 7 -31.31 -8.32 22.44
C GLU A 7 -31.10 -7.16 21.46
N ARG A 8 -31.80 -6.03 21.65
CA ARG A 8 -31.57 -4.81 20.86
C ARG A 8 -30.16 -4.27 21.05
N LYS A 9 -29.65 -4.25 22.28
CA LYS A 9 -28.27 -3.83 22.59
C LYS A 9 -27.24 -4.81 22.01
N GLN A 10 -27.55 -6.10 21.94
CA GLN A 10 -26.70 -7.13 21.33
C GLN A 10 -26.62 -6.93 19.80
N LEU A 11 -27.77 -6.77 19.13
CA LEU A 11 -27.86 -6.50 17.70
C LEU A 11 -27.17 -5.18 17.32
N GLU A 12 -27.29 -4.13 18.14
CA GLU A 12 -26.60 -2.86 17.92
C GLU A 12 -25.07 -2.99 18.06
N LYS A 13 -24.59 -3.81 19.00
CA LYS A 13 -23.15 -4.12 19.15
C LYS A 13 -22.61 -4.93 17.98
N GLU A 14 -23.37 -5.92 17.51
CA GLU A 14 -22.98 -6.76 16.36
C GLU A 14 -22.96 -5.95 15.06
N THR A 15 -23.95 -5.07 14.84
CA THR A 15 -23.98 -4.17 13.68
C THR A 15 -22.86 -3.12 13.72
N LYS A 16 -22.52 -2.58 14.91
CA LYS A 16 -21.34 -1.71 15.08
C LYS A 16 -20.03 -2.45 14.80
N LYS A 17 -19.90 -3.70 15.27
CA LYS A 17 -18.74 -4.57 15.00
C LYS A 17 -18.59 -4.92 13.52
N GLY A 18 -19.69 -5.18 12.81
CA GLY A 18 -19.69 -5.39 11.36
C GLY A 18 -19.24 -4.16 10.58
N LYS A 19 -19.66 -2.95 11.01
CA LYS A 19 -19.23 -1.68 10.42
C LYS A 19 -17.75 -1.38 10.68
N THR A 20 -17.23 -1.67 11.87
CA THR A 20 -15.80 -1.49 12.18
C THR A 20 -14.92 -2.47 11.39
N LEU A 21 -15.35 -3.72 11.22
CA LEU A 21 -14.67 -4.71 10.38
C LEU A 21 -14.65 -4.29 8.90
N TRP A 22 -15.77 -3.80 8.36
CA TRP A 22 -15.83 -3.29 6.98
C TRP A 22 -14.93 -2.06 6.77
N ASN A 23 -14.89 -1.14 7.75
CA ASN A 23 -13.99 0.00 7.70
C ASN A 23 -12.52 -0.42 7.69
N ASN A 24 -12.14 -1.46 8.44
CA ASN A 24 -10.75 -1.98 8.48
C ASN A 24 -10.32 -2.61 7.14
N HIS A 25 -11.20 -3.30 6.43
CA HIS A 25 -10.87 -3.89 5.12
C HIS A 25 -10.58 -2.85 4.03
N LYS A 26 -11.14 -1.64 4.15
CA LYS A 26 -10.92 -0.56 3.17
C LYS A 26 -9.54 0.10 3.30
N TRP A 27 -8.97 0.13 4.52
CA TRP A 27 -7.63 0.68 4.79
C TRP A 27 -6.49 -0.25 4.38
N ASN A 28 -6.70 -1.57 4.41
CA ASN A 28 -5.64 -2.55 4.13
C ASN A 28 -5.27 -2.71 2.64
N ARG A 29 -6.04 -2.13 1.71
CA ARG A 29 -5.73 -2.23 0.27
C ARG A 29 -4.38 -1.58 -0.10
N HIS A 30 -3.87 -0.65 0.71
CA HIS A 30 -2.57 -0.01 0.50
C HIS A 30 -1.39 -0.69 1.21
N VAL A 31 -1.68 -1.63 2.14
CA VAL A 31 -0.69 -2.24 3.04
C VAL A 31 -0.32 -3.67 2.62
N GLU A 32 -1.07 -4.26 1.70
CA GLU A 32 -0.76 -5.61 1.21
C GLU A 32 0.54 -5.56 0.39
N VAL A 33 1.57 -6.23 0.91
CA VAL A 33 2.94 -6.25 0.37
C VAL A 33 2.91 -6.57 -1.13
N ASP A 34 2.03 -7.47 -1.57
CA ASP A 34 1.92 -7.85 -2.97
C ASP A 34 1.30 -6.79 -3.89
N ASN A 35 0.49 -5.87 -3.36
CA ASN A 35 -0.22 -4.87 -4.17
C ASN A 35 0.50 -3.53 -4.28
N ASN A 36 1.35 -3.17 -3.30
CA ASN A 36 2.11 -1.92 -3.32
C ASN A 36 3.61 -2.17 -3.48
N PRO A 37 4.15 -2.16 -4.72
CA PRO A 37 5.56 -2.44 -4.96
C PRO A 37 6.49 -1.28 -4.56
N CYS A 38 5.94 -0.14 -4.11
CA CYS A 38 6.67 1.06 -3.73
C CYS A 38 6.42 1.46 -2.26
N LEU A 39 6.18 0.46 -1.40
CA LEU A 39 5.81 0.68 -0.01
C LEU A 39 6.93 1.41 0.77
N GLU A 40 8.19 1.00 0.57
CA GLU A 40 9.34 1.58 1.27
C GLU A 40 9.60 3.03 0.86
N GLU A 41 9.53 3.33 -0.44
CA GLU A 41 9.71 4.69 -0.94
C GLU A 41 8.56 5.60 -0.49
N SER A 42 7.33 5.07 -0.45
CA SER A 42 6.17 5.77 0.09
C SER A 42 6.40 6.09 1.57
N LYS A 43 6.80 5.10 2.38
CA LYS A 43 7.07 5.28 3.81
C LYS A 43 8.17 6.31 4.06
N SER A 44 9.28 6.19 3.32
CA SER A 44 10.41 7.13 3.39
C SER A 44 9.99 8.56 3.04
N SER A 45 9.16 8.74 2.00
CA SER A 45 8.65 10.06 1.63
C SER A 45 7.71 10.68 2.66
N LEU A 46 6.90 9.85 3.33
CA LEU A 46 6.00 10.30 4.39
C LEU A 46 6.79 10.69 5.63
N GLN A 47 7.77 9.87 6.02
CA GLN A 47 8.65 10.16 7.15
C GLN A 47 9.40 11.49 6.95
N CYS A 48 9.93 11.75 5.75
CA CYS A 48 10.58 13.02 5.47
C CYS A 48 9.62 14.22 5.64
N ILE A 49 8.36 14.10 5.21
CA ILE A 49 7.36 15.17 5.41
C ILE A 49 7.07 15.38 6.89
N GLU A 50 6.97 14.31 7.68
CA GLU A 50 6.73 14.39 9.12
C GLU A 50 7.87 15.13 9.83
N GLU A 51 9.12 14.89 9.41
CA GLU A 51 10.32 15.54 9.96
C GLU A 51 10.51 16.98 9.45
N HIS A 52 10.10 17.26 8.22
CA HIS A 52 10.34 18.53 7.51
C HIS A 52 9.05 19.21 7.02
N TYR A 53 8.01 19.25 7.86
CA TYR A 53 6.67 19.72 7.48
C TYR A 53 6.66 21.11 6.78
N SER A 54 7.49 22.05 7.24
CA SER A 54 7.60 23.40 6.70
C SER A 54 8.56 23.55 5.52
N LYS A 55 9.41 22.55 5.25
CA LYS A 55 10.46 22.57 4.22
C LYS A 55 10.37 21.33 3.34
N ARG A 56 9.20 21.16 2.71
CA ARG A 56 8.87 19.98 1.89
C ARG A 56 9.86 19.76 0.74
N GLU A 57 10.48 20.82 0.24
CA GLU A 57 11.49 20.75 -0.82
C GLU A 57 12.71 19.90 -0.46
N LEU A 58 13.03 19.75 0.84
CA LEU A 58 14.08 18.85 1.30
C LEU A 58 13.76 17.38 0.99
N CYS A 59 12.48 17.05 0.83
CA CYS A 59 12.00 15.70 0.56
C CYS A 59 11.91 15.35 -0.93
N ASN A 60 12.38 16.24 -1.83
CA ASN A 60 12.26 16.02 -3.28
C ASN A 60 12.91 14.72 -3.74
N SER A 61 14.06 14.33 -3.18
CA SER A 61 14.71 13.04 -3.46
C SER A 61 13.80 11.85 -3.14
N HIS A 62 13.13 11.87 -1.99
CA HIS A 62 12.18 10.83 -1.60
C HIS A 62 10.96 10.77 -2.52
N PHE A 63 10.46 11.93 -2.97
CA PHE A 63 9.37 11.97 -3.94
C PHE A 63 9.79 11.43 -5.32
N GLU A 64 10.99 11.75 -5.78
CA GLU A 64 11.51 11.24 -7.04
C GLU A 64 11.77 9.74 -6.98
N ALA A 65 12.29 9.22 -5.87
CA ALA A 65 12.40 7.78 -5.60
C ALA A 65 11.04 7.09 -5.73
N TYR A 66 10.02 7.60 -5.04
CA TYR A 66 8.66 7.06 -5.11
C TYR A 66 8.04 7.13 -6.51
N LYS A 67 8.22 8.24 -7.24
CA LYS A 67 7.76 8.38 -8.63
C LYS A 67 8.47 7.39 -9.56
N THR A 68 9.77 7.24 -9.41
CA THR A 68 10.60 6.34 -10.22
C THR A 68 10.17 4.89 -10.02
N CYS A 69 9.99 4.47 -8.77
CA CYS A 69 9.45 3.16 -8.44
C CYS A 69 8.10 2.90 -9.12
N LYS A 70 7.14 3.82 -8.98
CA LYS A 70 5.81 3.66 -9.61
C LYS A 70 5.89 3.57 -11.13
N LYS A 71 6.71 4.42 -11.76
CA LYS A 71 6.89 4.42 -13.22
C LYS A 71 7.42 3.08 -13.71
N TYR A 72 8.39 2.50 -13.01
CA TYR A 72 8.95 1.20 -13.33
C TYR A 72 7.92 0.08 -13.20
N TRP A 73 7.26 -0.06 -12.04
CA TRP A 73 6.30 -1.15 -11.84
C TRP A 73 5.05 -1.02 -12.72
N HIS A 74 4.62 0.20 -13.05
CA HIS A 74 3.58 0.40 -14.05
C HIS A 74 4.01 -0.09 -15.44
N ALA A 75 5.27 0.09 -15.84
CA ALA A 75 5.78 -0.42 -17.11
C ALA A 75 5.79 -1.96 -17.12
N VAL A 76 6.28 -2.58 -16.04
CA VAL A 76 6.27 -4.04 -15.86
C VAL A 76 4.84 -4.59 -15.89
N MET A 77 3.91 -3.95 -15.18
CA MET A 77 2.50 -4.35 -15.18
C MET A 77 1.90 -4.29 -16.60
N ARG A 78 2.11 -3.18 -17.34
CA ARG A 78 1.62 -3.06 -18.72
C ARG A 78 2.19 -4.15 -19.63
N GLU A 79 3.46 -4.48 -19.46
CA GLU A 79 4.11 -5.57 -20.19
C GLU A 79 3.44 -6.92 -19.90
N ARG A 80 3.23 -7.25 -18.61
CA ARG A 80 2.58 -8.48 -18.18
C ARG A 80 1.14 -8.57 -18.71
N ILE A 81 0.39 -7.48 -18.67
CA ILE A 81 -0.96 -7.40 -19.26
C ILE A 81 -0.94 -7.71 -20.74
N ARG A 82 -0.04 -7.08 -21.51
CA ARG A 82 0.07 -7.31 -22.97
C ARG A 82 0.40 -8.77 -23.29
N ARG A 83 1.16 -9.44 -22.43
CA ARG A 83 1.51 -10.86 -22.54
C ARG A 83 0.45 -11.81 -21.98
N GLY A 84 -0.65 -11.30 -21.43
CA GLY A 84 -1.69 -12.11 -20.80
C GLY A 84 -1.27 -12.79 -19.47
N ILE A 85 -0.20 -12.32 -18.83
CA ILE A 85 0.32 -12.89 -17.58
C ILE A 85 -0.51 -12.39 -16.40
N LYS A 86 -0.99 -13.32 -15.56
CA LYS A 86 -1.73 -13.03 -14.32
C LYS A 86 -0.97 -13.58 -13.10
N PRO A 87 -0.91 -12.83 -11.98
CA PRO A 87 -1.44 -11.48 -11.80
C PRO A 87 -0.65 -10.40 -12.59
N PRO A 88 -1.31 -9.28 -12.98
CA PRO A 88 -0.65 -8.19 -13.71
C PRO A 88 0.53 -7.57 -12.97
N MET A 89 0.39 -7.36 -11.66
CA MET A 89 1.49 -6.95 -10.81
C MET A 89 2.30 -8.20 -10.42
N PRO A 90 3.65 -8.17 -10.48
CA PRO A 90 4.46 -9.26 -9.96
C PRO A 90 4.31 -9.36 -8.44
N THR A 91 4.34 -10.57 -7.91
CA THR A 91 4.36 -10.89 -6.47
C THR A 91 5.64 -10.38 -5.81
N HIS A 92 5.65 -10.27 -4.48
CA HIS A 92 6.84 -9.84 -3.73
C HIS A 92 8.12 -10.58 -4.14
N ASP A 93 8.09 -11.91 -4.22
CA ASP A 93 9.26 -12.73 -4.54
C ASP A 93 9.76 -12.53 -5.98
N GLU A 94 8.84 -12.35 -6.93
CA GLU A 94 9.19 -12.00 -8.31
C GLU A 94 9.89 -10.62 -8.34
N ARG A 95 9.38 -9.65 -7.57
CA ARG A 95 9.97 -8.31 -7.54
C ARG A 95 11.35 -8.30 -6.93
N GLU A 96 11.59 -9.04 -5.85
CA GLU A 96 12.92 -9.14 -5.24
C GLU A 96 13.93 -9.79 -6.19
N LYS A 97 13.53 -10.82 -6.93
CA LYS A 97 14.36 -11.40 -8.00
C LYS A 97 14.67 -10.37 -9.09
N MET A 98 13.66 -9.66 -9.59
CA MET A 98 13.85 -8.64 -10.62
C MET A 98 14.79 -7.51 -10.15
N LYS A 99 14.64 -7.02 -8.92
CA LYS A 99 15.53 -6.01 -8.33
C LYS A 99 16.97 -6.51 -8.27
N LYS A 100 17.17 -7.76 -7.82
CA LYS A 100 18.49 -8.37 -7.70
C LYS A 100 19.16 -8.60 -9.05
N GLU A 101 18.42 -9.14 -10.03
CA GLU A 101 18.93 -9.44 -11.37
C GLU A 101 19.28 -8.18 -12.16
N LEU A 102 18.48 -7.12 -12.01
CA LEU A 102 18.67 -5.87 -12.74
C LEU A 102 19.50 -4.83 -11.95
N GLY A 103 19.88 -5.12 -10.70
CA GLY A 103 20.60 -4.20 -9.82
C GLY A 103 19.82 -2.92 -9.51
N ILE A 104 18.49 -3.00 -9.44
CA ILE A 104 17.61 -1.84 -9.24
C ILE A 104 17.36 -1.62 -7.75
N SER A 105 17.71 -0.43 -7.26
CA SER A 105 17.32 0.09 -5.95
C SER A 105 16.62 1.44 -6.12
N PHE A 106 15.46 1.63 -5.49
CA PHE A 106 14.71 2.88 -5.52
C PHE A 106 14.73 3.62 -4.19
N VAL A 107 15.22 2.99 -3.12
CA VAL A 107 15.33 3.65 -1.82
C VAL A 107 16.42 4.71 -1.86
N VAL A 108 16.15 5.85 -1.22
CA VAL A 108 17.13 6.91 -1.04
C VAL A 108 18.09 6.47 0.07
N SER A 109 19.36 6.25 -0.28
CA SER A 109 20.44 5.87 0.65
C SER A 109 21.00 7.07 1.41
#